data_AF-F6BBP9-F1
#
_entry.id   AF-F6BBP9-F1
#
_cell.length_a   1.000
_cell.length_b   1.000
_cell.length_c   1.000
_cell.angle_alpha   90.00
_cell.angle_beta   90.00
_cell.angle_gamma   90.00
#
_symmetry.space_group_name_H-M   'P 1'
#
loop_
_entity.id
_entity.type
_entity.pdbx_description
1 polymer ?
#
loop_
_entity_poly.entity_id
_entity_poly.type
_entity_poly.pdbx_seq_one_letter_code
_entity_poly.pdbx_strand_id
1 'polypeptide(L)'
;MKRILFFTFLTVFLISFAILGHQKDDNEIIKEKLLEFGYPAKGYVIINNTIRYSDGSFVVLSTPPKKYPITAIGAYNLAKKYLDEKYNKMLEEHNYYLDVEPGSIREYEKDGNYYWQFKLLFGKKGTKGDFMGYVLVNRKTGSVKIKGLFG
;
A
#
# COMPACT_ATOMS: atom_id res chain seq x y z
N MET A 1 27.32 -41.20 -0.51
CA MET A 1 26.93 -40.18 -1.51
C MET A 1 25.42 -39.88 -1.55
N LYS A 2 24.52 -40.86 -1.78
CA LYS A 2 23.06 -40.60 -1.89
C LYS A 2 22.45 -39.86 -0.69
N ARG A 3 22.83 -40.22 0.55
CA ARG A 3 22.36 -39.55 1.78
C ARG A 3 22.82 -38.08 1.87
N ILE A 4 24.08 -37.80 1.52
CA ILE A 4 24.63 -36.44 1.55
C ILE A 4 23.92 -35.56 0.51
N LEU A 5 23.74 -36.05 -0.73
CA LEU A 5 22.97 -35.38 -1.77
C LEU A 5 21.52 -35.09 -1.34
N PHE A 6 20.86 -36.04 -0.69
CA PHE A 6 19.51 -35.86 -0.16
C PHE A 6 19.45 -34.79 0.93
N PHE A 7 20.39 -34.78 1.87
CA PHE A 7 20.46 -33.74 2.92
C PHE A 7 20.73 -32.36 2.32
N THR A 8 21.67 -32.23 1.38
CA THR A 8 21.93 -30.94 0.72
C THR A 8 20.70 -30.45 -0.05
N PHE A 9 20.00 -31.32 -0.77
CA PHE A 9 18.73 -30.98 -1.43
C PHE A 9 17.67 -30.54 -0.42
N LEU A 10 17.51 -31.26 0.69
CA LEU A 10 16.54 -30.93 1.73
C LEU A 10 16.82 -29.57 2.38
N THR A 11 18.09 -29.25 2.64
CA THR A 11 18.47 -27.94 3.20
C THR A 11 18.18 -26.80 2.22
N VAL A 12 18.53 -26.96 0.93
CA VAL A 12 18.24 -25.95 -0.11
C VAL A 12 16.73 -25.79 -0.32
N PHE A 13 15.97 -26.89 -0.28
CA PHE A 13 14.52 -26.87 -0.37
C PHE A 13 13.89 -26.14 0.81
N LEU A 14 14.32 -26.44 2.05
CA LEU A 14 13.82 -25.77 3.26
C LEU A 14 14.15 -24.28 3.28
N ILE A 15 15.36 -23.88 2.85
CA ILE A 15 15.72 -22.46 2.72
C ILE A 15 14.85 -21.78 1.68
N SER A 16 14.69 -22.37 0.50
CA SER A 16 13.81 -21.84 -0.57
C SER A 16 12.36 -21.71 -0.09
N PHE A 17 11.86 -22.70 0.65
CA PHE A 17 10.50 -22.71 1.19
C PHE A 17 10.32 -21.66 2.30
N ALA A 18 11.32 -21.47 3.17
CA ALA A 18 11.31 -20.44 4.20
C ALA A 18 11.31 -19.02 3.60
N ILE A 19 12.05 -18.81 2.50
CA ILE A 19 12.07 -17.55 1.75
C ILE A 19 10.71 -17.30 1.09
N LEU A 20 10.11 -18.30 0.44
CA LEU A 20 8.78 -18.19 -0.17
C LEU A 20 7.69 -17.92 0.87
N GLY A 21 7.79 -18.50 2.06
CA GLY A 21 6.88 -18.26 3.18
C GLY A 21 7.00 -16.87 3.82
N HIS A 22 8.05 -16.10 3.51
CA HIS A 22 8.26 -14.73 4.00
C HIS A 22 7.72 -13.66 3.04
N GLN A 23 7.10 -14.03 1.93
CA GLN A 23 6.43 -13.07 1.06
C GLN A 23 5.18 -12.55 1.77
N LYS A 24 5.35 -11.41 2.47
CA LYS A 24 4.26 -10.76 3.20
C LYS A 24 3.16 -10.34 2.25
N ASP A 25 1.93 -10.55 2.67
CA ASP A 25 0.75 -10.02 1.97
C ASP A 25 0.75 -8.48 2.02
N ASP A 26 0.20 -7.84 1.00
CA ASP A 26 0.12 -6.39 0.90
C ASP A 26 -0.53 -5.75 2.14
N ASN A 27 -1.53 -6.42 2.74
CA ASN A 27 -2.21 -5.91 3.93
C ASN A 27 -1.30 -5.97 5.16
N GLU A 28 -0.44 -6.98 5.28
CA GLU A 28 0.53 -7.06 6.38
C GLU A 28 1.58 -5.96 6.25
N ILE A 29 2.08 -5.73 5.03
CA ILE A 29 3.00 -4.63 4.72
C ILE A 29 2.38 -3.29 5.14
N ILE A 30 1.13 -3.02 4.75
CA ILE A 30 0.44 -1.77 5.10
C ILE A 30 0.22 -1.64 6.61
N LYS A 31 -0.14 -2.73 7.31
CA LYS A 31 -0.33 -2.72 8.77
C LYS A 31 0.99 -2.40 9.49
N GLU A 32 2.10 -2.96 9.07
CA GLU A 32 3.42 -2.64 9.62
C GLU A 32 3.74 -1.15 9.46
N LYS A 33 3.48 -0.59 8.28
CA LYS A 33 3.64 0.86 8.03
C LYS A 33 2.74 1.72 8.92
N LEU A 34 1.51 1.30 9.20
CA LEU A 34 0.63 2.00 10.13
C LEU A 34 1.19 2.02 11.55
N LEU A 35 1.76 0.91 12.04
CA LEU A 35 2.41 0.87 13.35
C LEU A 35 3.59 1.84 13.41
N GLU A 36 4.40 1.91 12.35
CA GLU A 36 5.50 2.89 12.24
C GLU A 36 5.02 4.35 12.28
N PHE A 37 3.81 4.63 11.78
CA PHE A 37 3.19 5.97 11.84
C PHE A 37 2.49 6.26 13.18
N GLY A 38 2.59 5.35 14.16
CA GLY A 38 2.00 5.53 15.48
C GLY A 38 0.50 5.23 15.54
N TYR A 39 -0.05 4.50 14.56
CA TYR A 39 -1.39 3.91 14.71
C TYR A 39 -1.31 2.69 15.63
N PRO A 40 -2.34 2.43 16.44
CA PRO A 40 -2.33 1.27 17.33
C PRO A 40 -2.57 -0.02 16.56
N ALA A 41 -2.08 -1.14 17.09
CA ALA A 41 -2.40 -2.46 16.54
C ALA A 41 -3.90 -2.81 16.62
N LYS A 42 -4.62 -2.28 17.63
CA LYS A 42 -6.07 -2.48 17.83
C LYS A 42 -6.69 -1.24 18.47
N GLY A 43 -7.96 -0.97 18.16
CA GLY A 43 -8.72 0.13 18.76
C GLY A 43 -8.27 1.49 18.25
N TYR A 44 -8.04 2.44 19.16
CA TYR A 44 -7.64 3.81 18.82
C TYR A 44 -6.66 4.39 19.85
N VAL A 45 -5.93 5.42 19.42
CA VAL A 45 -5.12 6.29 20.29
C VAL A 45 -5.53 7.74 20.07
N ILE A 46 -5.36 8.58 21.08
CA ILE A 46 -5.57 10.02 20.97
C ILE A 46 -4.21 10.71 21.08
N ILE A 47 -3.80 11.40 20.01
CA ILE A 47 -2.52 12.10 19.94
C ILE A 47 -2.76 13.44 19.25
N ASN A 48 -2.26 14.54 19.83
CA ASN A 48 -2.34 15.89 19.25
C ASN A 48 -3.76 16.25 18.76
N ASN A 49 -4.75 16.10 19.63
CA ASN A 49 -6.15 16.40 19.33
C ASN A 49 -6.73 15.61 18.14
N THR A 50 -6.15 14.44 17.85
CA THR A 50 -6.54 13.54 16.77
C THR A 50 -6.75 12.12 17.31
N ILE A 51 -7.90 11.53 17.02
CA ILE A 51 -8.17 10.10 17.26
C ILE A 51 -7.65 9.33 16.04
N ARG A 52 -6.66 8.45 16.23
CA ARG A 52 -6.10 7.56 15.20
C ARG A 52 -6.59 6.14 15.45
N TYR A 53 -7.25 5.52 14.48
CA TYR A 53 -7.76 4.14 14.58
C TYR A 53 -6.81 3.13 13.96
N SER A 54 -6.82 1.88 14.42
CA SER A 54 -5.89 0.83 13.96
C SER A 54 -5.92 0.54 12.45
N ASP A 55 -6.98 0.93 11.75
CA ASP A 55 -7.13 0.77 10.29
C ASP A 55 -6.52 1.94 9.48
N GLY A 56 -5.98 2.94 10.16
CA GLY A 56 -5.48 4.16 9.52
C GLY A 56 -6.57 5.20 9.24
N SER A 57 -7.81 5.05 9.68
CA SER A 57 -8.75 6.17 9.69
C SER A 57 -8.45 7.12 10.86
N PHE A 58 -8.90 8.37 10.79
CA PHE A 58 -8.71 9.31 11.90
C PHE A 58 -9.82 10.38 12.01
N VAL A 59 -9.91 11.00 13.18
CA VAL A 59 -10.80 12.12 13.48
C VAL A 59 -10.00 13.24 14.13
N VAL A 60 -10.04 14.43 13.55
CA VAL A 60 -9.51 15.65 14.19
C VAL A 60 -10.59 16.23 15.09
N LEU A 61 -10.27 16.42 16.37
CA LEU A 61 -11.17 16.94 17.41
C LEU A 61 -11.32 18.47 17.33
N SER A 62 -11.76 18.96 16.17
CA SER A 62 -12.13 20.37 15.96
C SER A 62 -13.62 20.62 16.31
N THR A 63 -14.08 21.87 16.17
CA THR A 63 -15.49 22.24 16.32
C THR A 63 -16.05 22.71 14.97
N PRO A 64 -16.87 21.91 14.25
CA PRO A 64 -17.22 20.51 14.54
C PRO A 64 -16.08 19.53 14.24
N PRO A 65 -16.12 18.29 14.76
CA PRO A 65 -15.09 17.29 14.50
C PRO A 65 -14.99 16.94 13.01
N LYS A 66 -13.77 16.75 12.52
CA LYS A 66 -13.52 16.39 11.11
C LYS A 66 -13.11 14.93 11.01
N LYS A 67 -13.93 14.11 10.36
CA LYS A 67 -13.68 12.69 10.13
C LYS A 67 -12.99 12.44 8.78
N TYR A 68 -12.02 11.54 8.80
CA TYR A 68 -11.28 11.05 7.64
C TYR A 68 -11.38 9.52 7.62
N PRO A 69 -12.48 8.98 7.05
CA PRO A 69 -12.85 7.58 7.23
C PRO A 69 -12.06 6.60 6.37
N ILE A 70 -11.32 7.06 5.35
CA ILE A 70 -10.65 6.15 4.43
C ILE A 70 -9.43 5.52 5.11
N THR A 71 -9.54 4.21 5.31
CA THR A 71 -8.50 3.36 5.89
C THR A 71 -7.32 3.20 4.92
N ALA A 72 -6.16 2.78 5.42
CA ALA A 72 -4.98 2.58 4.59
C ALA A 72 -5.18 1.47 3.54
N ILE A 73 -5.73 0.33 3.97
CA ILE A 73 -6.08 -0.79 3.08
C ILE A 73 -7.19 -0.38 2.10
N GLY A 74 -8.20 0.36 2.58
CA GLY A 74 -9.25 0.90 1.73
C GLY A 74 -8.70 1.80 0.64
N ALA A 75 -7.74 2.68 0.97
CA ALA A 75 -7.07 3.52 0.00
C ALA A 75 -6.23 2.73 -1.00
N TYR A 76 -5.50 1.71 -0.56
CA TYR A 76 -4.74 0.83 -1.44
C TYR A 76 -5.65 0.16 -2.48
N ASN A 77 -6.76 -0.42 -2.03
CA ASN A 77 -7.74 -1.06 -2.92
C ASN A 77 -8.39 -0.06 -3.88
N LEU A 78 -8.73 1.15 -3.42
CA LEU A 78 -9.25 2.23 -4.27
C LEU A 78 -8.22 2.64 -5.34
N ALA A 79 -6.94 2.74 -4.98
CA ALA A 79 -5.87 3.06 -5.91
C ALA A 79 -5.73 1.99 -7.00
N LYS A 80 -5.64 0.71 -6.63
CA LYS A 80 -5.55 -0.40 -7.60
C LYS A 80 -6.75 -0.43 -8.54
N LYS A 81 -7.96 -0.37 -7.98
CA LYS A 81 -9.20 -0.35 -8.75
C LYS A 81 -9.22 0.82 -9.74
N TYR A 82 -8.81 2.01 -9.31
CA TYR A 82 -8.73 3.17 -10.20
C TYR A 82 -7.76 2.94 -11.36
N LEU A 83 -6.57 2.39 -11.10
CA LEU A 83 -5.59 2.09 -12.16
C LEU A 83 -6.12 1.03 -13.14
N ASP A 84 -6.78 0.00 -12.62
CA ASP A 84 -7.37 -1.07 -13.43
C ASP A 84 -8.46 -0.55 -14.37
N GLU A 85 -9.37 0.25 -13.83
CA GLU A 85 -10.50 0.78 -14.60
C GLU A 85 -10.09 1.86 -15.61
N LYS A 86 -9.08 2.67 -15.28
CA LYS A 86 -8.67 3.84 -16.09
C LYS A 86 -7.56 3.55 -17.09
N TYR A 87 -6.62 2.67 -16.76
CA TYR A 87 -5.37 2.52 -17.53
C TYR A 87 -5.08 1.07 -17.90
N ASN A 88 -5.12 0.14 -16.94
CA ASN A 88 -4.56 -1.20 -17.18
C ASN A 88 -5.32 -2.00 -18.24
N LYS A 89 -6.63 -1.77 -18.40
CA LYS A 89 -7.39 -2.38 -19.51
C LYS A 89 -6.80 -2.07 -20.89
N MET A 90 -6.28 -0.86 -21.11
CA MET A 90 -5.64 -0.47 -22.39
C MET A 90 -4.18 -0.94 -22.47
N LEU A 91 -3.49 -0.97 -21.34
CA LEU A 91 -2.08 -1.39 -21.27
C LEU A 91 -1.91 -2.90 -21.44
N GLU A 92 -2.93 -3.68 -21.08
CA GLU A 92 -2.92 -5.15 -21.17
C GLU A 92 -2.70 -5.62 -22.61
N GLU A 93 -3.27 -4.93 -23.61
CA GLU A 93 -3.05 -5.21 -25.05
C GLU A 93 -1.57 -5.15 -25.44
N HIS A 94 -0.77 -4.40 -24.68
CA HIS A 94 0.66 -4.17 -24.92
C HIS A 94 1.55 -4.88 -23.89
N ASN A 95 0.98 -5.77 -23.05
CA ASN A 95 1.64 -6.46 -21.94
C ASN A 95 2.31 -5.51 -20.93
N TYR A 96 1.73 -4.32 -20.73
CA TYR A 96 2.13 -3.36 -19.70
C TYR A 96 1.07 -3.24 -18.61
N TYR A 97 1.47 -2.74 -17.44
CA TYR A 97 0.59 -2.54 -16.29
C TYR A 97 1.12 -1.42 -15.39
N LEU A 98 0.19 -0.70 -14.75
CA LEU A 98 0.42 0.25 -13.67
C LEU A 98 0.01 -0.38 -12.35
N ASP A 99 0.94 -0.41 -11.39
CA ASP A 99 0.70 -0.95 -10.05
C ASP A 99 1.04 0.05 -8.94
N VAL A 100 0.65 -0.28 -7.72
CA VAL A 100 0.87 0.51 -6.52
C VAL A 100 1.78 -0.26 -5.57
N GLU A 101 2.88 0.34 -5.12
CA GLU A 101 3.78 -0.31 -4.16
C GLU A 101 3.21 -0.20 -2.72
N PRO A 102 2.70 -1.27 -2.08
CA PRO A 102 2.01 -1.17 -0.79
C PRO A 102 2.91 -0.63 0.34
N GLY A 103 4.18 -1.06 0.37
CA GLY A 103 5.16 -0.62 1.38
C GLY A 103 5.60 0.84 1.24
N SER A 104 5.22 1.49 0.15
CA SER A 104 5.50 2.90 -0.08
C SER A 104 4.45 3.84 0.50
N ILE A 105 3.40 3.31 1.14
CA ILE A 105 2.32 4.10 1.75
C ILE A 105 2.88 5.19 2.67
N ARG A 106 2.34 6.41 2.57
CA ARG A 106 2.68 7.55 3.43
C ARG A 106 1.45 8.40 3.72
N GLU A 107 1.46 9.03 4.90
CA GLU A 107 0.56 10.15 5.18
C GLU A 107 1.05 11.39 4.40
N TYR A 108 0.15 12.01 3.63
CA TYR A 108 0.48 13.21 2.85
C TYR A 108 -0.57 14.29 3.08
N GLU A 109 -0.13 15.52 3.34
CA GLU A 109 -0.99 16.67 3.49
C GLU A 109 -0.72 17.68 2.36
N LYS A 110 -1.77 18.21 1.76
CA LYS A 110 -1.69 19.28 0.77
C LYS A 110 -2.95 20.13 0.83
N ASP A 111 -2.79 21.45 0.88
CA ASP A 111 -3.89 22.42 0.85
C ASP A 111 -5.00 22.11 1.89
N GLY A 112 -4.61 21.73 3.10
CA GLY A 112 -5.52 21.35 4.20
C GLY A 112 -6.29 20.04 3.99
N ASN A 113 -5.94 19.26 2.96
CA ASN A 113 -6.48 17.93 2.70
C ASN A 113 -5.46 16.86 3.04
N TYR A 114 -5.95 15.72 3.53
CA TYR A 114 -5.14 14.57 3.91
C TYR A 114 -5.31 13.45 2.89
N TYR A 115 -4.22 12.79 2.56
CA TYR A 115 -4.13 11.75 1.55
C TYR A 115 -3.34 10.56 2.07
N TRP A 116 -3.72 9.39 1.59
CA TRP A 116 -2.81 8.25 1.52
C TRP A 116 -2.06 8.34 0.20
N GLN A 117 -0.73 8.40 0.27
CA GLN A 117 0.14 8.43 -0.89
C GLN A 117 0.80 7.07 -1.07
N PHE A 118 0.85 6.59 -2.31
CA PHE A 118 1.60 5.41 -2.69
C PHE A 118 2.44 5.72 -3.94
N LYS A 119 3.56 5.03 -4.13
CA LYS A 119 4.31 5.05 -5.39
C LYS A 119 3.55 4.28 -6.47
N LEU A 120 3.52 4.89 -7.65
CA LEU A 120 3.02 4.33 -8.89
C LEU A 120 4.19 3.70 -9.66
N LEU A 121 4.03 2.43 -10.02
CA LEU A 121 5.01 1.68 -10.80
C LEU A 121 4.44 1.35 -12.17
N PHE A 122 5.25 1.43 -13.22
CA PHE A 122 4.88 1.03 -14.59
C PHE A 122 5.84 -0.02 -15.10
N GLY A 123 5.34 -1.13 -15.63
CA GLY A 123 6.21 -2.15 -16.17
C GLY A 123 5.45 -3.23 -16.91
N LYS A 124 6.18 -4.26 -17.33
CA LYS A 124 5.56 -5.47 -17.89
C LYS A 124 4.96 -6.31 -16.77
N LYS A 125 3.90 -7.05 -17.08
CA LYS A 125 3.28 -7.98 -16.13
C LYS A 125 4.33 -8.97 -15.59
N GLY A 126 4.38 -9.12 -14.26
CA GLY A 126 5.37 -9.99 -13.58
C GLY A 126 6.74 -9.35 -13.36
N THR A 127 6.94 -8.07 -13.69
CA THR A 127 8.14 -7.31 -13.34
C THR A 127 7.85 -6.34 -12.20
N LYS A 128 8.90 -5.85 -11.53
CA LYS A 128 8.76 -4.83 -10.48
C LYS A 128 8.26 -3.48 -11.04
N GLY A 129 8.51 -3.22 -12.32
CA GLY A 129 8.24 -1.93 -12.95
C GLY A 129 9.15 -0.80 -12.47
N ASP A 130 9.08 0.30 -13.20
CA ASP A 130 9.79 1.54 -12.94
C ASP A 130 8.89 2.56 -12.24
N PHE A 131 9.48 3.36 -11.35
CA PHE A 131 8.76 4.41 -10.67
C PHE A 131 8.30 5.51 -11.65
N MET A 132 7.00 5.81 -11.64
CA MET A 132 6.38 6.80 -12.53
C MET A 132 5.75 8.00 -11.82
N GLY A 133 5.66 7.95 -10.50
CA GLY A 133 5.05 9.00 -9.70
C GLY A 133 4.30 8.45 -8.50
N TYR A 134 3.25 9.14 -8.10
CA TYR A 134 2.48 8.79 -6.92
C TYR A 134 0.99 8.72 -7.21
N VAL A 135 0.29 7.82 -6.52
CA VAL A 135 -1.16 7.81 -6.41
C VAL A 135 -1.54 8.39 -5.04
N LEU A 136 -2.43 9.36 -5.05
CA LEU A 136 -2.97 10.04 -3.87
C LEU A 136 -4.44 9.70 -3.72
N VAL A 137 -4.81 9.13 -2.57
CA VAL A 137 -6.21 8.83 -2.24
C VAL A 137 -6.66 9.74 -1.11
N ASN A 138 -7.64 10.59 -1.39
CA ASN A 138 -8.14 11.55 -0.41
C ASN A 138 -8.78 10.83 0.78
N ARG A 139 -8.32 11.14 1.99
CA ARG A 139 -8.75 10.43 3.21
C ARG A 139 -10.17 10.78 3.67
N LYS A 140 -10.76 11.83 3.11
CA LYS A 140 -12.13 12.26 3.38
C LYS A 140 -13.13 11.69 2.37
N THR A 141 -12.81 11.77 1.08
CA THR A 141 -13.75 11.45 -0.02
C THR A 141 -13.46 10.13 -0.72
N GLY A 142 -12.26 9.56 -0.55
CA GLY A 142 -11.80 8.40 -1.31
C GLY A 142 -11.44 8.69 -2.76
N SER A 143 -11.45 9.96 -3.18
CA SER A 143 -11.08 10.31 -4.56
C SER A 143 -9.60 10.04 -4.82
N VAL A 144 -9.31 9.46 -5.98
CA VAL A 144 -7.97 9.08 -6.41
C VAL A 144 -7.43 10.12 -7.40
N LYS A 145 -6.18 10.52 -7.22
CA LYS A 145 -5.43 11.41 -8.12
C LYS A 145 -4.05 10.83 -8.36
N ILE A 146 -3.52 10.99 -9.56
CA ILE A 146 -2.11 10.70 -9.86
C ILE A 146 -1.34 12.01 -9.75
N LYS A 147 -0.08 11.93 -9.29
CA LYS A 147 0.89 13.01 -9.25
C LYS A 147 2.22 12.47 -9.80
N GLY A 148 2.58 12.81 -11.03
CA GLY A 148 3.79 12.29 -11.67
C GLY A 148 3.94 12.67 -13.14
N LEU A 149 4.68 11.86 -13.91
CA LEU A 149 4.91 12.09 -15.35
C LEU A 149 3.63 12.15 -16.21
N PHE A 150 2.49 11.73 -15.66
CA PHE A 150 1.19 11.72 -16.31
C PHE A 150 0.19 12.77 -15.76
N GLY A 151 0.65 13.73 -14.94
CA GLY A 151 -0.16 14.80 -14.34
C GLY A 151 0.04 14.95 -12.84
#